data_AF-A0A8T7C5P3-F1
#
_entry.id   AF-A0A8T7C5P3-F1
#
_cell.length_a   1.000
_cell.length_b   1.000
_cell.length_c   1.000
_cell.angle_alpha   90.00
_cell.angle_beta   90.00
_cell.angle_gamma   90.00
#
_symmetry.space_group_name_H-M   'P 1'
#
loop_
_entity.id
_entity.type
_entity.pdbx_description
1 polymer ?
#
loop_
_entity_poly.entity_id
_entity_poly.type
_entity_poly.pdbx_seq_one_letter_code
_entity_poly.pdbx_strand_id
1 'polypeptide(L)'
;MRNRHRNHRLVVVIRGLVLTMVSLGIMGSGCEERDVQDGLAVTNEVAIPVTIPPGAPLLNLDVKLDLACADAGINDETCILDDPANPFVNVSIPEFDANNPDAPTKYDLANQLPQGPAGAKTRFYFWATALARRASGENQYQTAVMLHEMYELNRDPLIQMQALRAYRSVLDNFFNSVIFFVCGPNPDGTGCRPPRVDAPFSNNLNIIVAKIIFTNVAPSNPNYYPNGYAPLVAGDALTKLALFSEWGYTYNEAMETITINGG
;
A
#
# COMPACT_ATOMS: atom_id res chain seq x y z
N MET A 1 29.85 69.45 -9.94
CA MET A 1 31.23 69.04 -10.30
C MET A 1 31.31 67.53 -10.03
N ARG A 2 31.22 66.63 -11.02
CA ARG A 2 32.18 66.24 -12.09
C ARG A 2 33.19 65.17 -11.61
N ASN A 3 33.12 64.01 -12.29
CA ASN A 3 34.11 62.92 -12.47
C ASN A 3 34.34 61.91 -11.33
N ARG A 4 34.12 60.60 -11.53
CA ARG A 4 34.71 59.56 -12.44
C ARG A 4 35.95 58.89 -11.84
N HIS A 5 35.86 57.58 -11.65
CA HIS A 5 36.86 56.49 -11.88
C HIS A 5 36.19 55.20 -11.34
N ARG A 6 35.66 54.23 -12.11
CA ARG A 6 36.18 53.32 -13.17
C ARG A 6 37.44 52.53 -12.75
N ASN A 7 37.25 51.22 -12.53
CA ASN A 7 38.10 50.07 -12.91
C ASN A 7 37.23 48.79 -12.75
N HIS A 8 36.73 48.16 -13.82
CA HIS A 8 37.35 47.16 -14.72
C HIS A 8 37.52 45.77 -14.08
N ARG A 9 36.65 44.79 -14.45
CA ARG A 9 36.85 43.68 -15.43
C ARG A 9 37.07 42.35 -14.65
N LEU A 10 36.61 41.16 -15.00
CA LEU A 10 36.31 40.52 -16.29
C LEU A 10 35.22 39.44 -16.14
N VAL A 11 34.36 39.36 -17.14
CA VAL A 11 33.52 38.21 -17.52
C VAL A 11 34.40 37.23 -18.29
N VAL A 12 34.28 35.92 -18.02
CA VAL A 12 34.89 34.87 -18.88
C VAL A 12 33.77 34.03 -19.47
N VAL A 13 33.55 34.26 -20.77
CA VAL A 13 32.89 33.38 -21.73
C VAL A 13 34.02 32.71 -22.50
N ILE A 14 33.99 31.37 -22.66
CA ILE A 14 34.84 30.69 -23.64
C ILE A 14 33.96 29.75 -24.47
N ARG A 15 33.85 30.09 -25.76
CA ARG A 15 33.32 29.26 -26.85
C ARG A 15 34.49 28.76 -27.70
N GLY A 16 34.51 27.45 -27.96
CA GLY A 16 34.75 26.83 -29.27
C GLY A 16 36.19 26.54 -29.73
N LEU A 17 36.44 25.28 -30.12
CA LEU A 17 36.89 24.94 -31.48
C LEU A 17 36.61 23.48 -31.85
N VAL A 18 36.25 23.27 -33.12
CA VAL A 18 35.86 22.03 -33.80
C VAL A 18 37.10 21.38 -34.45
N LEU A 19 37.17 20.04 -34.46
CA LEU A 19 37.92 19.31 -35.50
C LEU A 19 37.13 18.04 -35.92
N THR A 20 36.83 17.97 -37.20
CA THR A 20 36.16 16.88 -37.92
C THR A 20 37.17 15.86 -38.41
N MET A 21 36.82 14.57 -38.35
CA MET A 21 37.27 13.55 -39.31
C MET A 21 36.13 12.57 -39.58
N VAL A 22 35.91 12.33 -40.88
CA VAL A 22 34.88 11.48 -41.49
C VAL A 22 35.57 10.26 -42.06
N SER A 23 35.00 9.06 -41.87
CA SER A 23 35.04 7.98 -42.86
C SER A 23 33.88 6.99 -42.68
N LEU A 24 33.17 6.80 -43.79
CA LEU A 24 31.96 6.02 -44.09
C LEU A 24 32.15 4.49 -44.10
N GLY A 25 31.05 3.73 -43.97
CA GLY A 25 30.91 2.32 -44.37
C GLY A 25 29.85 1.53 -43.54
N ILE A 26 28.53 1.70 -43.69
CA ILE A 26 27.55 1.17 -44.70
C ILE A 26 26.68 -0.03 -44.19
N MET A 27 25.37 0.26 -44.09
CA MET A 27 24.13 -0.52 -44.39
C MET A 27 23.42 -1.46 -43.38
N GLY A 28 22.11 -1.17 -43.26
CA GLY A 28 20.97 -2.05 -42.93
C GLY A 28 20.36 -1.78 -41.55
N SER A 29 19.11 -1.35 -41.34
CA SER A 29 17.92 -1.14 -42.17
C SER A 29 16.88 -0.36 -41.33
N GLY A 30 16.26 0.67 -41.91
CA GLY A 30 14.91 1.16 -41.58
C GLY A 30 14.68 1.87 -40.24
N CYS A 31 14.85 3.20 -40.20
CA CYS A 31 14.00 4.05 -39.36
C CYS A 31 12.76 4.38 -40.20
N GLU A 32 11.60 3.83 -39.85
CA GLU A 32 10.32 4.29 -40.37
C GLU A 32 9.89 5.54 -39.57
N GLU A 33 9.46 6.56 -40.29
CA GLU A 33 9.00 7.84 -39.76
C GLU A 33 7.62 7.63 -39.10
N ARG A 34 7.37 8.22 -37.91
CA ARG A 34 6.07 8.09 -37.22
C ARG A 34 4.94 8.55 -38.15
N ASP A 35 4.03 7.63 -38.49
CA ASP A 35 2.83 7.95 -39.24
C ASP A 35 1.86 8.74 -38.34
N VAL A 36 1.20 9.74 -38.91
CA VAL A 36 0.17 10.58 -38.26
C VAL A 36 -1.14 9.82 -37.98
N GLN A 37 -1.14 8.50 -38.19
CA GLN A 37 -2.19 7.56 -37.81
C GLN A 37 -1.80 6.68 -36.60
N ASP A 38 -0.55 6.72 -36.13
CA ASP A 38 -0.11 6.03 -34.90
C ASP A 38 -0.62 6.79 -33.66
N GLY A 39 -1.89 6.57 -33.33
CA GLY A 39 -2.56 7.18 -32.18
C GLY A 39 -4.03 7.56 -32.37
N LEU A 40 -4.64 7.26 -33.51
CA LEU A 40 -6.04 7.59 -33.78
C LEU A 40 -6.87 6.39 -34.23
N ALA A 41 -7.24 5.55 -33.27
CA ALA A 41 -8.52 4.84 -33.28
C ALA A 41 -8.88 4.36 -31.86
N VAL A 42 -9.25 5.29 -30.98
CA VAL A 42 -10.52 5.27 -30.22
C VAL A 42 -10.79 6.72 -29.79
N THR A 43 -11.39 7.51 -30.68
CA THR A 43 -12.14 8.69 -30.26
C THR A 43 -13.45 8.20 -29.65
N ASN A 44 -13.50 8.14 -28.33
CA ASN A 44 -14.70 8.39 -27.55
C ASN A 44 -14.24 8.95 -26.21
N GLU A 45 -14.56 10.23 -26.00
CA GLU A 45 -14.56 10.84 -24.67
C GLU A 45 -15.45 9.99 -23.77
N VAL A 46 -14.83 9.13 -22.99
CA VAL A 46 -15.43 8.56 -21.79
C VAL A 46 -14.59 9.14 -20.68
N ALA A 47 -15.17 10.12 -19.96
CA ALA A 47 -14.72 10.45 -18.61
C ALA A 47 -14.41 9.13 -17.93
N ILE A 48 -13.18 8.87 -17.50
CA ILE A 48 -12.78 7.56 -16.97
C ILE A 48 -13.46 7.40 -15.60
N PRO A 49 -14.58 6.65 -15.45
CA PRO A 49 -14.76 5.96 -14.19
C PRO A 49 -13.64 4.93 -14.16
N VAL A 50 -12.88 4.86 -13.07
CA VAL A 50 -12.08 3.66 -12.84
C VAL A 50 -13.09 2.56 -12.53
N THR A 51 -13.61 1.93 -13.58
CA THR A 51 -14.35 0.68 -13.49
C THR A 51 -13.32 -0.42 -13.45
N ILE A 52 -13.39 -1.25 -12.40
CA ILE A 52 -12.82 -2.60 -12.38
C ILE A 52 -12.93 -3.18 -13.79
N PRO A 53 -11.84 -3.67 -14.41
CA PRO A 53 -11.91 -4.19 -15.76
C PRO A 53 -13.05 -5.21 -15.85
N PRO A 54 -13.93 -5.13 -16.86
CA PRO A 54 -14.98 -6.12 -17.04
C PRO A 54 -14.29 -7.48 -17.19
N GLY A 55 -14.40 -8.31 -16.15
CA GLY A 55 -13.71 -9.60 -16.07
C GLY A 55 -12.82 -9.84 -14.85
N ALA A 56 -12.65 -8.89 -13.90
CA ALA A 56 -12.15 -9.28 -12.58
C ALA A 56 -13.20 -10.19 -11.93
N PRO A 57 -12.93 -11.49 -11.74
CA PRO A 57 -13.93 -12.39 -11.16
C PRO A 57 -14.16 -11.92 -9.73
N LEU A 58 -15.37 -11.47 -9.43
CA LEU A 58 -15.83 -11.49 -8.05
C LEU A 58 -15.71 -12.95 -7.60
N LEU A 59 -14.84 -13.20 -6.62
CA LEU A 59 -14.79 -14.52 -6.02
C LEU A 59 -16.18 -14.86 -5.50
N ASN A 60 -16.50 -16.15 -5.60
CA ASN A 60 -17.76 -16.71 -5.13
C ASN A 60 -18.09 -16.13 -3.74
N LEU A 61 -19.37 -15.89 -3.43
CA LEU A 61 -19.86 -15.30 -2.16
C LEU A 61 -19.53 -16.14 -0.91
N ASP A 62 -18.68 -17.14 -1.06
CA ASP A 62 -18.15 -18.00 -0.03
C ASP A 62 -17.18 -17.21 0.86
N VAL A 63 -17.51 -17.16 2.14
CA VAL A 63 -16.68 -16.56 3.20
C VAL A 63 -15.56 -17.49 3.66
N LYS A 64 -15.39 -18.65 3.01
CA LYS A 64 -14.26 -19.56 3.22
C LYS A 64 -13.04 -19.13 2.43
N LEU A 65 -11.97 -18.81 3.16
CA LEU A 65 -10.63 -18.64 2.62
C LEU A 65 -9.86 -19.94 2.82
N ASP A 66 -9.46 -20.57 1.73
CA ASP A 66 -8.48 -21.65 1.77
C ASP A 66 -7.11 -21.02 1.52
N LEU A 67 -6.20 -21.14 2.49
CA LEU A 67 -4.85 -20.61 2.33
C LEU A 67 -4.07 -21.47 1.33
N ALA A 68 -3.51 -20.84 0.29
CA ALA A 68 -2.72 -21.53 -0.73
C ALA A 68 -1.49 -22.25 -0.16
N CYS A 69 -0.91 -21.72 0.92
CA CYS A 69 0.21 -22.29 1.64
C CYS A 69 0.16 -21.86 3.11
N ALA A 70 1.03 -22.45 3.95
CA ALA A 70 1.08 -22.16 5.39
C ALA A 70 1.32 -20.68 5.69
N ASP A 71 2.09 -19.98 4.84
CA ASP A 71 2.56 -18.62 5.09
C ASP A 71 1.88 -17.60 4.15
N ALA A 72 0.77 -17.99 3.53
CA ALA A 72 -0.01 -17.12 2.65
C ALA A 72 -0.39 -15.80 3.34
N GLY A 73 0.03 -14.66 2.77
CA GLY A 73 -0.22 -13.33 3.33
C GLY A 73 0.78 -12.89 4.41
N ILE A 74 1.89 -13.61 4.58
CA ILE A 74 3.03 -13.23 5.42
C ILE A 74 4.18 -12.75 4.52
N ASN A 75 4.96 -11.79 5.01
CA ASN A 75 6.12 -11.25 4.30
C ASN A 75 7.09 -12.35 3.84
N ASP A 76 7.75 -12.12 2.71
CA ASP A 76 8.68 -13.04 2.02
C ASP A 76 8.05 -14.32 1.43
N GLU A 77 6.75 -14.58 1.67
CA GLU A 77 6.02 -15.65 1.02
C GLU A 77 5.25 -15.15 -0.22
N THR A 78 5.38 -15.86 -1.33
CA THR A 78 4.81 -15.48 -2.64
C THR A 78 3.81 -16.48 -3.19
N CYS A 79 3.45 -17.54 -2.46
CA CYS A 79 2.54 -18.60 -2.92
C CYS A 79 1.17 -18.09 -3.39
N ILE A 80 0.76 -16.90 -2.95
CA ILE A 80 -0.46 -16.23 -3.43
C ILE A 80 -0.40 -15.92 -4.93
N LEU A 81 0.79 -15.76 -5.51
CA LEU A 81 0.96 -15.56 -6.96
C LEU A 81 0.73 -16.84 -7.77
N ASP A 82 0.81 -18.01 -7.13
CA ASP A 82 0.59 -19.32 -7.75
C ASP A 82 -0.78 -19.91 -7.40
N ASP A 83 -1.56 -19.23 -6.55
CA ASP A 83 -2.89 -19.70 -6.15
C ASP A 83 -3.90 -19.54 -7.30
N PRO A 84 -4.48 -20.64 -7.84
CA PRO A 84 -5.47 -20.57 -8.90
C PRO A 84 -6.78 -19.86 -8.47
N ALA A 85 -7.04 -19.73 -7.17
CA ALA A 85 -8.17 -18.98 -6.64
C ALA A 85 -7.90 -17.47 -6.54
N ASN A 86 -6.67 -17.00 -6.76
CA ASN A 86 -6.34 -15.57 -6.70
C ASN A 86 -6.65 -14.86 -8.04
N PRO A 87 -7.63 -13.95 -8.10
CA PRO A 87 -7.97 -13.23 -9.34
C PRO A 87 -6.95 -12.14 -9.71
N PHE A 88 -6.03 -11.78 -8.82
CA PHE A 88 -5.10 -10.66 -9.01
C PHE A 88 -3.71 -11.08 -9.52
N VAL A 89 -3.46 -12.38 -9.74
CA VAL A 89 -2.16 -12.91 -10.22
C VAL A 89 -1.63 -12.17 -11.44
N ASN A 90 -2.53 -11.74 -12.34
CA ASN A 90 -2.19 -11.01 -13.57
C ASN A 90 -2.69 -9.55 -13.59
N VAL A 91 -3.30 -9.07 -12.52
CA VAL A 91 -3.80 -7.69 -12.42
C VAL A 91 -2.67 -6.79 -11.92
N SER A 92 -2.35 -5.70 -12.61
CA SER A 92 -1.36 -4.73 -12.11
C SER A 92 -1.89 -4.01 -10.87
N ILE A 93 -1.07 -3.93 -9.81
CA ILE A 93 -1.38 -3.21 -8.58
C ILE A 93 -0.31 -2.12 -8.42
N PRO A 94 -0.59 -0.88 -8.87
CA PRO A 94 0.40 0.19 -8.89
C PRO A 94 0.66 0.74 -7.49
N GLU A 95 1.90 1.13 -7.24
CA GLU A 95 2.29 1.85 -6.03
C GLU A 95 2.36 3.34 -6.32
N PHE A 96 2.42 4.16 -5.28
CA PHE A 96 2.58 5.61 -5.47
C PHE A 96 3.85 5.94 -6.26
N ASP A 97 3.70 6.74 -7.32
CA ASP A 97 4.80 7.25 -8.14
C ASP A 97 4.97 8.75 -7.92
N ALA A 98 6.07 9.15 -7.29
CA ALA A 98 6.37 10.55 -7.02
C ALA A 98 6.61 11.38 -8.31
N ASN A 99 6.94 10.73 -9.44
CA ASN A 99 7.12 11.40 -10.72
C ASN A 99 5.80 11.53 -11.50
N ASN A 100 4.77 10.81 -11.08
CA ASN A 100 3.42 10.87 -11.64
C ASN A 100 2.37 10.80 -10.51
N PRO A 101 2.28 11.85 -9.67
CA PRO A 101 1.48 11.81 -8.44
C PRO A 101 -0.03 11.69 -8.69
N ASP A 102 -0.48 11.99 -9.91
CA ASP A 102 -1.88 11.87 -10.33
C ASP A 102 -2.21 10.48 -10.89
N ALA A 103 -1.24 9.57 -10.97
CA ALA A 103 -1.46 8.20 -11.42
C ALA A 103 -2.31 7.40 -10.42
N PRO A 104 -3.15 6.47 -10.89
CA PRO A 104 -3.84 5.53 -10.02
C PRO A 104 -2.87 4.72 -9.17
N THR A 105 -3.23 4.54 -7.90
CA THR A 105 -2.51 3.76 -6.91
C THR A 105 -3.31 2.51 -6.53
N LYS A 106 -2.69 1.61 -5.77
CA LYS A 106 -3.35 0.45 -5.16
C LYS A 106 -4.56 0.83 -4.33
N TYR A 107 -4.59 2.04 -3.75
CA TYR A 107 -5.75 2.52 -3.00
C TYR A 107 -6.95 2.82 -3.90
N ASP A 108 -6.71 3.35 -5.10
CA ASP A 108 -7.78 3.59 -6.07
C ASP A 108 -8.45 2.28 -6.49
N LEU A 109 -7.65 1.22 -6.71
CA LEU A 109 -8.16 -0.12 -6.98
C LEU A 109 -8.86 -0.74 -5.76
N ALA A 110 -8.26 -0.64 -4.57
CA ALA A 110 -8.84 -1.19 -3.33
C ALA A 110 -10.21 -0.58 -3.01
N ASN A 111 -10.39 0.73 -3.26
CA ASN A 111 -11.64 1.44 -3.03
C ASN A 111 -12.78 0.98 -3.97
N GLN A 112 -12.46 0.40 -5.12
CA GLN A 112 -13.45 -0.15 -6.04
C GLN A 112 -13.89 -1.56 -5.65
N LEU A 113 -13.09 -2.28 -4.87
CA LEU A 113 -13.43 -3.64 -4.47
C LEU A 113 -14.73 -3.63 -3.66
N PRO A 114 -15.63 -4.62 -3.87
CA PRO A 114 -16.87 -4.71 -3.11
C PRO A 114 -16.56 -4.63 -1.63
N GLN A 115 -17.34 -3.87 -0.86
CA GLN A 115 -17.17 -3.73 0.58
C GLN A 115 -17.99 -4.79 1.33
N GLY A 116 -17.65 -5.01 2.61
CA GLY A 116 -18.37 -5.95 3.46
C GLY A 116 -18.11 -7.43 3.13
N PRO A 117 -18.95 -8.35 3.66
CA PRO A 117 -18.67 -9.78 3.68
C PRO A 117 -18.40 -10.40 2.30
N ALA A 118 -19.19 -10.02 1.30
CA ALA A 118 -19.11 -10.56 -0.06
C ALA A 118 -17.78 -10.22 -0.77
N GLY A 119 -17.09 -9.17 -0.35
CA GLY A 119 -15.82 -8.76 -0.94
C GLY A 119 -14.58 -9.11 -0.11
N ALA A 120 -14.74 -9.64 1.10
CA ALA A 120 -13.63 -9.82 2.05
C ALA A 120 -12.51 -10.71 1.48
N LYS A 121 -12.88 -11.85 0.89
CA LYS A 121 -11.93 -12.76 0.23
C LYS A 121 -11.18 -12.08 -0.92
N THR A 122 -11.90 -11.30 -1.74
CA THR A 122 -11.31 -10.52 -2.84
C THR A 122 -10.33 -9.48 -2.32
N ARG A 123 -10.68 -8.75 -1.26
CA ARG A 123 -9.77 -7.75 -0.66
C ARG A 123 -8.53 -8.41 -0.03
N PHE A 124 -8.68 -9.58 0.60
CA PHE A 124 -7.54 -10.38 1.07
C PHE A 124 -6.57 -10.68 -0.08
N TYR A 125 -7.06 -11.27 -1.17
CA TYR A 125 -6.20 -11.60 -2.31
C TYR A 125 -5.55 -10.37 -2.95
N PHE A 126 -6.27 -9.25 -3.02
CA PHE A 126 -5.72 -8.00 -3.52
C PHE A 126 -4.51 -7.54 -2.69
N TRP A 127 -4.66 -7.41 -1.38
CA TRP A 127 -3.59 -6.94 -0.50
C TRP A 127 -2.45 -7.96 -0.36
N ALA A 128 -2.76 -9.25 -0.31
CA ALA A 128 -1.75 -10.29 -0.28
C ALA A 128 -0.94 -10.35 -1.58
N THR A 129 -1.57 -10.10 -2.74
CA THR A 129 -0.86 -9.97 -4.03
C THR A 129 0.02 -8.72 -4.06
N ALA A 130 -0.48 -7.59 -3.54
CA ALA A 130 0.30 -6.37 -3.40
C ALA A 130 1.54 -6.61 -2.52
N LEU A 131 1.38 -7.31 -1.39
CA LEU A 131 2.46 -7.71 -0.50
C LEU A 131 3.48 -8.61 -1.19
N ALA A 132 3.03 -9.69 -1.84
CA ALA A 132 3.90 -10.67 -2.49
C ALA A 132 4.75 -10.05 -3.62
N ARG A 133 4.22 -9.04 -4.32
CA ARG A 133 4.96 -8.33 -5.36
C ARG A 133 5.83 -7.20 -4.83
N ARG A 134 5.41 -6.56 -3.74
CA ARG A 134 6.15 -5.49 -3.08
C ARG A 134 5.95 -5.55 -1.58
N ALA A 135 6.93 -6.13 -0.92
CA ALA A 135 7.06 -6.12 0.53
C ALA A 135 7.05 -4.69 1.06
N SER A 136 6.04 -4.37 1.88
CA SER A 136 5.97 -3.12 2.63
C SER A 136 5.12 -3.30 3.89
N GLY A 137 5.40 -2.52 4.93
CA GLY A 137 4.63 -2.57 6.17
C GLY A 137 3.15 -2.28 5.95
N GLU A 138 2.83 -1.35 5.04
CA GLU A 138 1.46 -1.02 4.65
C GLU A 138 0.75 -2.21 4.00
N ASN A 139 1.38 -2.87 3.03
CA ASN A 139 0.80 -4.06 2.38
C ASN A 139 0.65 -5.22 3.37
N GLN A 140 1.62 -5.42 4.27
CA GLN A 140 1.54 -6.47 5.31
C GLN A 140 0.43 -6.17 6.31
N TYR A 141 0.30 -4.92 6.74
CA TYR A 141 -0.75 -4.48 7.65
C TYR A 141 -2.13 -4.64 7.03
N GLN A 142 -2.34 -4.18 5.79
CA GLN A 142 -3.63 -4.34 5.12
C GLN A 142 -3.99 -5.81 4.92
N THR A 143 -3.01 -6.65 4.58
CA THR A 143 -3.21 -8.11 4.48
C THR A 143 -3.64 -8.71 5.83
N ALA A 144 -3.04 -8.27 6.95
CA ALA A 144 -3.43 -8.69 8.29
C ALA A 144 -4.86 -8.27 8.65
N VAL A 145 -5.26 -7.04 8.31
CA VAL A 145 -6.64 -6.55 8.52
C VAL A 145 -7.63 -7.38 7.70
N MET A 146 -7.32 -7.74 6.45
CA MET A 146 -8.21 -8.58 5.64
C MET A 146 -8.32 -10.02 6.17
N LEU A 147 -7.23 -10.60 6.68
CA LEU A 147 -7.28 -11.90 7.38
C LEU A 147 -8.15 -11.82 8.65
N HIS A 148 -8.06 -10.71 9.39
CA HIS A 148 -8.90 -10.47 10.56
C HIS A 148 -10.38 -10.35 10.19
N GLU A 149 -10.69 -9.68 9.08
CA GLU A 149 -12.04 -9.66 8.53
C GLU A 149 -12.54 -11.04 8.12
N MET A 150 -11.69 -11.87 7.50
CA MET A 150 -12.05 -13.25 7.18
C MET A 150 -12.35 -14.06 8.44
N TYR A 151 -11.54 -13.92 9.50
CA TYR A 151 -11.82 -14.52 10.81
C TYR A 151 -13.14 -14.01 11.41
N GLU A 152 -13.46 -12.73 11.23
CA GLU A 152 -14.75 -12.19 11.66
C GLU A 152 -15.92 -12.95 11.06
N LEU A 153 -15.83 -13.27 9.77
CA LEU A 153 -16.90 -13.89 9.01
C LEU A 153 -17.05 -15.38 9.27
N ASN A 154 -15.94 -16.12 9.40
CA ASN A 154 -15.98 -17.58 9.41
C ASN A 154 -15.62 -18.21 10.76
N ARG A 155 -15.06 -17.44 11.71
CA ARG A 155 -14.57 -17.93 13.02
C ARG A 155 -13.59 -19.09 12.92
N ASP A 156 -12.88 -19.22 11.80
CA ASP A 156 -11.94 -20.29 11.56
C ASP A 156 -10.65 -20.07 12.39
N PRO A 157 -10.29 -20.99 13.30
CA PRO A 157 -9.07 -20.88 14.09
C PRO A 157 -7.78 -20.80 13.24
N LEU A 158 -7.77 -21.42 12.05
CA LEU A 158 -6.62 -21.35 11.15
C LEU A 158 -6.44 -19.93 10.60
N ILE A 159 -7.54 -19.27 10.24
CA ILE A 159 -7.53 -17.87 9.79
C ILE A 159 -7.20 -16.93 10.95
N GLN A 160 -7.69 -17.21 12.16
CA GLN A 160 -7.32 -16.47 13.38
C GLN A 160 -5.80 -16.50 13.61
N MET A 161 -5.20 -17.68 13.57
CA MET A 161 -3.75 -17.85 13.70
C MET A 161 -3.01 -17.11 12.59
N GLN A 162 -3.49 -17.20 11.35
CA GLN A 162 -2.84 -16.51 10.23
C GLN A 162 -2.93 -14.98 10.36
N ALA A 163 -4.06 -14.43 10.81
CA ALA A 163 -4.20 -13.01 11.09
C ALA A 163 -3.22 -12.54 12.17
N LEU A 164 -3.08 -13.31 13.26
CA LEU A 164 -2.10 -13.03 14.32
C LEU A 164 -0.66 -13.05 13.79
N ARG A 165 -0.32 -14.03 12.96
CA ARG A 165 1.00 -14.12 12.31
C ARG A 165 1.26 -12.93 11.38
N ALA A 166 0.25 -12.50 10.63
CA ALA A 166 0.35 -11.35 9.73
C ALA A 166 0.55 -10.04 10.50
N TYR A 167 -0.17 -9.84 11.60
CA TYR A 167 0.05 -8.70 12.49
C TYR A 167 1.44 -8.73 13.13
N ARG A 168 1.88 -9.90 13.62
CA ARG A 168 3.24 -10.06 14.14
C ARG A 168 4.30 -9.75 13.07
N SER A 169 4.10 -10.16 11.82
CA SER A 169 5.01 -9.85 10.71
C SER A 169 5.17 -8.34 10.48
N VAL A 170 4.15 -7.52 10.77
CA VAL A 170 4.30 -6.05 10.77
C VAL A 170 5.33 -5.61 11.81
N LEU A 171 5.29 -6.19 13.02
CA LEU A 171 6.24 -5.87 14.07
C LEU A 171 7.64 -6.41 13.75
N ASP A 172 7.73 -7.67 13.31
CA ASP A 172 9.00 -8.36 13.09
C ASP A 172 9.77 -7.80 11.88
N ASN A 173 9.07 -7.52 10.77
CA ASN A 173 9.70 -7.15 9.50
C ASN A 173 9.57 -5.67 9.14
N PHE A 174 8.62 -4.96 9.76
CA PHE A 174 8.24 -3.61 9.38
C PHE A 174 8.03 -2.66 10.57
N PHE A 175 8.74 -2.89 11.68
CA PHE A 175 8.51 -2.23 12.97
C PHE A 175 8.30 -0.71 12.90
N ASN A 176 9.17 0.01 12.19
CA ASN A 176 9.10 1.47 12.08
C ASN A 176 8.37 1.96 10.82
N SER A 177 7.68 1.06 10.10
CA SER A 177 6.88 1.44 8.94
C SER A 177 5.67 2.26 9.37
N VAL A 178 5.19 3.06 8.42
CA VAL A 178 4.03 3.92 8.62
C VAL A 178 2.96 3.60 7.57
N ILE A 179 1.73 3.97 7.88
CA ILE A 179 0.63 4.05 6.93
C ILE A 179 0.16 5.50 6.83
N PHE A 180 -0.14 5.92 5.60
CA PHE A 180 -0.64 7.25 5.31
C PHE A 180 -2.16 7.22 5.19
N PHE A 181 -2.83 8.30 5.58
CA PHE A 181 -4.27 8.48 5.34
C PHE A 181 -4.49 9.67 4.42
N VAL A 182 -5.55 9.59 3.61
CA VAL A 182 -6.01 10.71 2.82
C VAL A 182 -6.71 11.69 3.76
N CYS A 183 -6.25 12.94 3.85
CA CYS A 183 -7.02 13.95 4.55
C CYS A 183 -8.34 14.20 3.82
N GLY A 184 -9.40 14.47 4.57
CA GLY A 184 -10.57 15.11 3.99
C GLY A 184 -10.21 16.50 3.45
N PRO A 185 -10.90 16.98 2.40
CA PRO A 185 -10.74 18.37 1.96
C PRO A 185 -11.12 19.31 3.12
N ASN A 186 -10.39 20.40 3.27
CA ASN A 186 -10.82 21.47 4.18
C ASN A 186 -12.24 21.94 3.82
N PRO A 187 -13.06 22.37 4.80
CA PRO A 187 -14.39 22.91 4.53
C PRO A 187 -14.41 24.10 3.56
N ASP A 188 -13.28 24.79 3.42
CA ASP A 188 -13.06 25.91 2.50
C ASP A 188 -12.49 25.49 1.13
N GLY A 189 -12.31 24.19 0.90
CA GLY A 189 -11.75 23.63 -0.34
C GLY A 189 -10.23 23.83 -0.50
N THR A 190 -9.53 24.40 0.48
CA THR A 190 -8.10 24.68 0.39
C THR A 190 -7.27 23.68 1.19
N GLY A 191 -6.89 22.55 0.58
CA GLY A 191 -5.91 21.62 1.14
C GLY A 191 -6.41 20.56 2.12
N CYS A 192 -5.45 19.92 2.79
CA CYS A 192 -5.59 18.75 3.67
C CYS A 192 -6.12 19.18 5.04
N ARG A 193 -7.30 18.70 5.49
CA ARG A 193 -7.66 18.73 6.91
C ARG A 193 -7.16 17.44 7.57
N PRO A 194 -6.06 17.43 8.33
CA PRO A 194 -5.75 16.28 9.15
C PRO A 194 -6.91 16.05 10.15
N PRO A 195 -7.27 14.78 10.47
CA PRO A 195 -8.38 14.45 11.37
C PRO A 195 -8.33 15.17 12.73
N ARG A 196 -7.14 15.64 13.12
CA ARG A 196 -6.90 16.64 14.16
C ARG A 196 -5.83 17.62 13.62
N VAL A 197 -5.90 18.89 14.01
CA VAL A 197 -4.91 19.93 13.67
C VAL A 197 -3.47 19.58 14.08
N ASP A 198 -3.32 18.54 14.91
CA ASP A 198 -2.07 18.08 15.50
C ASP A 198 -1.76 16.60 15.18
N ALA A 199 -2.55 15.95 14.30
CA ALA A 199 -2.31 14.56 13.92
C ALA A 199 -1.21 14.46 12.85
N PRO A 200 -0.19 13.59 13.03
CA PRO A 200 0.82 13.36 11.99
C PRO A 200 0.16 12.83 10.72
N PHE A 201 0.70 13.21 9.55
CA PHE A 201 0.22 12.76 8.22
C PHE A 201 0.36 11.24 8.01
N SER A 202 1.09 10.59 8.90
CA SER A 202 1.36 9.16 8.91
C SER A 202 1.16 8.60 10.31
N ASN A 203 0.65 7.38 10.42
CA ASN A 203 0.57 6.66 11.69
C ASN A 203 1.60 5.52 11.72
N ASN A 204 2.28 5.36 12.85
CA ASN A 204 3.24 4.27 13.02
C ASN A 204 2.51 2.92 13.12
N LEU A 205 2.89 1.98 12.28
CA LEU A 205 2.21 0.69 12.17
C LEU A 205 2.44 -0.18 13.40
N ASN A 206 3.60 -0.14 14.04
CA ASN A 206 3.83 -0.86 15.29
C ASN A 206 2.84 -0.45 16.39
N ILE A 207 2.57 0.85 16.56
CA ILE A 207 1.60 1.35 17.54
C ILE A 207 0.18 0.91 17.15
N ILE A 208 -0.19 1.06 15.87
CA ILE A 208 -1.51 0.62 15.39
C ILE A 208 -1.72 -0.86 15.67
N VAL A 209 -0.78 -1.72 15.25
CA VAL A 209 -0.88 -3.16 15.44
C VAL A 209 -0.94 -3.52 16.92
N ALA A 210 -0.09 -2.92 17.75
CA ALA A 210 -0.12 -3.16 19.18
C ALA A 210 -1.47 -2.81 19.79
N LYS A 211 -2.04 -1.67 19.40
CA LYS A 211 -3.38 -1.23 19.84
C LYS A 211 -4.47 -2.19 19.37
N ILE A 212 -4.44 -2.67 18.13
CA ILE A 212 -5.41 -3.65 17.61
C ILE A 212 -5.37 -4.93 18.43
N ILE A 213 -4.18 -5.50 18.65
CA ILE A 213 -4.03 -6.74 19.42
C ILE A 213 -4.46 -6.54 20.88
N PHE A 214 -4.10 -5.41 21.50
CA PHE A 214 -4.44 -5.13 22.89
C PHE A 214 -5.93 -4.84 23.11
N THR A 215 -6.54 -4.02 22.24
CA THR A 215 -7.94 -3.59 22.38
C THR A 215 -8.92 -4.54 21.71
N ASN A 216 -8.45 -5.40 20.81
CA ASN A 216 -9.26 -6.19 19.88
C ASN A 216 -10.12 -5.33 18.95
N VAL A 217 -9.73 -4.08 18.68
CA VAL A 217 -10.45 -3.18 17.77
C VAL A 217 -9.60 -2.91 16.54
N ALA A 218 -9.81 -3.72 15.50
CA ALA A 218 -9.29 -3.43 14.17
C ALA A 218 -10.18 -2.42 13.43
N PRO A 219 -9.63 -1.62 12.49
CA PRO A 219 -10.44 -0.79 11.63
C PRO A 219 -11.42 -1.65 10.83
N SER A 220 -12.70 -1.30 10.91
CA SER A 220 -13.76 -1.97 10.17
C SER A 220 -14.70 -0.94 9.54
N ASN A 221 -15.42 -1.35 8.50
CA ASN A 221 -16.50 -0.53 7.96
C ASN A 221 -17.75 -0.68 8.84
N PRO A 222 -18.19 0.38 9.55
CA PRO A 222 -19.29 0.29 10.53
C PRO A 222 -20.65 -0.06 9.89
N ASN A 223 -20.80 0.14 8.57
CA ASN A 223 -22.01 -0.27 7.86
C ASN A 223 -22.15 -1.79 7.75
N TYR A 224 -21.04 -2.53 7.84
CA TYR A 224 -21.01 -3.99 7.75
C TYR A 224 -20.62 -4.65 9.09
N TYR A 225 -19.80 -3.97 9.89
CA TYR A 225 -19.25 -4.45 11.16
C TYR A 225 -19.39 -3.38 12.23
N PRO A 226 -20.62 -3.11 12.72
CA PRO A 226 -20.90 -2.00 13.64
C PRO A 226 -20.15 -2.14 14.98
N ASN A 227 -19.74 -3.36 15.34
CA ASN A 227 -19.02 -3.66 16.57
C ASN A 227 -17.52 -3.91 16.36
N GLY A 228 -16.99 -3.66 15.16
CA GLY A 228 -15.63 -4.08 14.80
C GLY A 228 -15.53 -5.56 14.44
N TYR A 229 -14.30 -6.00 14.20
CA TYR A 229 -13.97 -7.43 14.08
C TYR A 229 -13.80 -8.05 15.47
N ALA A 230 -14.08 -9.34 15.60
CA ALA A 230 -13.95 -10.00 16.88
C ALA A 230 -12.49 -10.11 17.35
N PRO A 231 -12.28 -10.29 18.65
CA PRO A 231 -10.99 -10.56 19.24
C PRO A 231 -10.16 -11.66 18.55
N LEU A 232 -8.93 -11.34 18.17
CA LEU A 232 -7.95 -12.36 17.79
C LEU A 232 -7.30 -13.01 19.00
N VAL A 233 -7.19 -12.28 20.11
CA VAL A 233 -6.64 -12.79 21.37
C VAL A 233 -7.73 -12.78 22.43
N ALA A 234 -8.08 -13.97 22.89
CA ALA A 234 -8.99 -14.15 24.02
C ALA A 234 -8.26 -13.80 25.33
N GLY A 235 -9.03 -13.39 26.33
CA GLY A 235 -8.51 -13.10 27.67
C GLY A 235 -8.42 -11.61 28.00
N ASP A 236 -7.84 -11.35 29.16
CA ASP A 236 -7.70 -10.03 29.75
C ASP A 236 -6.46 -9.27 29.23
N ALA A 237 -6.24 -8.06 29.76
CA ALA A 237 -5.08 -7.25 29.40
C ALA A 237 -3.75 -7.96 29.69
N LEU A 238 -3.66 -8.73 30.79
CA LEU A 238 -2.43 -9.45 31.16
C LEU A 238 -2.09 -10.52 30.13
N THR A 239 -3.09 -11.25 29.64
CA THR A 239 -2.91 -12.26 28.59
C THR A 239 -2.33 -11.66 27.31
N LYS A 240 -2.81 -10.47 26.93
CA LYS A 240 -2.33 -9.77 25.72
C LYS A 240 -0.93 -9.17 25.90
N LEU A 241 -0.62 -8.65 27.09
CA LEU A 241 0.72 -8.19 27.43
C LEU A 241 1.73 -9.35 27.46
N ALA A 242 1.32 -10.52 27.96
CA ALA A 242 2.12 -11.73 27.91
C ALA A 242 2.43 -12.14 26.46
N LEU A 243 1.44 -12.07 25.57
CA LEU A 243 1.65 -12.33 24.14
C LEU A 243 2.70 -11.40 23.50
N PHE A 244 2.66 -10.09 23.80
CA PHE A 244 3.71 -9.18 23.34
C PHE A 244 5.09 -9.58 23.87
N SER A 245 5.18 -9.94 25.15
CA SER A 245 6.42 -10.40 25.76
C SER A 245 6.95 -11.67 25.09
N GLU A 246 6.09 -12.64 24.77
CA GLU A 246 6.43 -13.85 24.01
C GLU A 246 6.92 -13.55 22.60
N TRP A 247 6.40 -12.50 21.97
CA TRP A 247 6.86 -12.03 20.67
C TRP A 247 8.14 -11.18 20.74
N GLY A 248 8.65 -10.88 21.94
CA GLY A 248 9.85 -10.07 22.13
C GLY A 248 9.61 -8.57 22.17
N TYR A 249 8.39 -8.14 22.54
CA TYR A 249 8.02 -6.73 22.65
C TYR A 249 7.51 -6.37 24.05
N THR A 250 7.64 -5.09 24.40
CA THR A 250 6.96 -4.49 25.55
C THR A 250 5.98 -3.44 25.04
N TYR A 251 4.69 -3.64 25.32
CA TYR A 251 3.64 -2.65 25.00
C TYR A 251 3.22 -1.90 26.26
N ASN A 252 3.27 -0.58 26.21
CA ASN A 252 2.77 0.31 27.25
C ASN A 252 1.54 1.06 26.72
N GLU A 253 0.36 0.62 27.15
CA GLU A 253 -0.92 1.20 26.76
C GLU A 253 -1.04 2.68 27.14
N ALA A 254 -0.64 3.04 28.37
CA ALA A 254 -0.80 4.40 28.88
C ALA A 254 0.02 5.44 28.08
N MET A 255 1.14 5.01 27.51
CA MET A 255 1.99 5.85 26.68
C MET A 255 1.77 5.62 25.17
N GLU A 256 0.87 4.71 24.78
CA GLU A 256 0.68 4.24 23.40
C GLU A 256 2.01 3.91 22.69
N THR A 257 2.90 3.21 23.38
CA THR A 257 4.24 2.87 22.86
C THR A 257 4.49 1.37 22.87
N ILE A 258 5.26 0.89 21.90
CA ILE A 258 5.77 -0.47 21.84
C ILE A 258 7.28 -0.43 21.57
N THR A 259 8.04 -1.26 22.29
CA THR A 259 9.50 -1.35 22.16
C THR A 259 9.94 -2.79 21.97
N ILE A 260 11.05 -2.99 21.25
CA ILE A 260 11.69 -4.30 21.10
C ILE A 260 12.44 -4.63 22.39
N ASN A 261 12.25 -5.82 22.94
CA ASN A 261 12.93 -6.26 24.15
C ASN A 261 14.41 -6.51 23.84
N GLY A 262 15.30 -5.75 24.50
CA GLY A 262 16.75 -5.89 24.33
C GLY A 262 17.34 -5.18 23.09
N GLY A 263 16.53 -4.35 22.41
CA GLY A 263 16.97 -3.48 21.31
C GLY A 263 17.36 -2.08 21.76
#